data_AF-A0A2V9S7N4-F1
#
_entry.id   AF-A0A2V9S7N4-F1
#
_cell.length_a   1.000
_cell.length_b   1.000
_cell.length_c   1.000
_cell.angle_alpha   90.00
_cell.angle_beta   90.00
_cell.angle_gamma   90.00
#
_symmetry.space_group_name_H-M   'P 1'
#
loop_
_entity.id
_entity.type
_entity.pdbx_description
1 polymer ?
#
loop_
_entity_poly.entity_id
_entity_poly.type
_entity_poly.pdbx_seq_one_letter_code
_entity_poly.pdbx_strand_id
1 'polypeptide(L)'
;MRYLLTGMILVLAAAMAFPQETGSAAPENRIFFRLPSHVEAKQSTMQELSGTLAMPTRHLVLDRTGLKGVYDFTLDWPENSSDAVASISTALAEQLGLELSSKTEPVEPLVIDHAEELTGD
;
A
#
# COMPACT_ATOMS: atom_id res chain seq x y z
N MET A 1 3.24 28.08 8.65
CA MET A 1 4.34 27.10 8.80
C MET A 1 4.41 26.23 7.57
N ARG A 2 5.59 26.02 6.98
CA ARG A 2 5.80 25.06 5.88
C ARG A 2 6.43 23.81 6.49
N TYR A 3 5.68 22.73 6.59
CA TYR A 3 6.21 21.46 7.10
C TYR A 3 7.02 20.80 5.99
N LEU A 4 8.34 21.06 5.99
CA LEU A 4 9.30 20.22 5.27
C LEU A 4 9.39 18.88 6.01
N LEU A 5 8.50 17.97 5.66
CA LEU A 5 8.57 16.57 6.09
C LEU A 5 9.74 15.90 5.36
N THR A 6 10.97 16.14 5.82
CA THR A 6 12.13 15.32 5.45
C THR A 6 11.99 13.95 6.13
N GLY A 7 11.01 13.18 5.67
CA GLY A 7 10.64 11.86 6.18
C GLY A 7 11.07 10.76 5.22
N MET A 8 11.40 9.59 5.77
CA MET A 8 11.61 8.39 4.98
C MET A 8 10.27 7.98 4.32
N ILE A 9 10.28 7.77 3.01
CA ILE A 9 9.15 7.26 2.25
C ILE A 9 9.45 5.83 1.84
N LEU A 10 8.43 4.98 1.81
CA LEU A 10 8.53 3.63 1.28
C LEU A 10 7.96 3.65 -0.13
N VAL A 11 8.70 3.11 -1.10
CA VAL A 11 8.26 3.01 -2.48
C VAL A 11 7.85 1.57 -2.74
N LEU A 12 6.58 1.37 -3.06
CA LEU A 12 6.07 0.07 -3.50
C LEU A 12 6.35 -0.08 -4.99
N ALA A 13 7.09 -1.13 -5.35
CA ALA A 13 7.53 -1.38 -6.71
C ALA A 13 7.17 -2.80 -7.17
N ALA A 14 6.97 -2.93 -8.47
CA ALA A 14 6.71 -4.19 -9.13
C ALA A 14 7.99 -5.04 -9.19
N ALA A 15 8.01 -6.20 -8.52
CA ALA A 15 8.99 -7.25 -8.79
C ALA A 15 8.33 -8.37 -9.64
N MET A 16 9.02 -9.49 -9.83
CA MET A 16 8.88 -10.31 -11.05
C MET A 16 7.63 -11.19 -11.16
N ALA A 17 6.76 -11.26 -10.14
CA ALA A 17 5.64 -12.22 -10.11
C ALA A 17 4.38 -11.61 -9.49
N PHE A 18 3.46 -11.09 -10.30
CA PHE A 18 2.24 -10.43 -9.81
C PHE A 18 1.07 -11.40 -9.52
N PRO A 19 0.21 -11.09 -8.53
CA PRO A 19 -1.14 -11.67 -8.46
C PRO A 19 -1.91 -11.41 -9.77
N GLN A 20 -2.78 -12.34 -10.15
CA GLN A 20 -3.59 -12.18 -11.37
C GLN A 20 -4.60 -11.04 -11.24
N GLU A 21 -4.80 -10.31 -12.34
CA GLU A 21 -5.84 -9.30 -12.47
C GLU A 21 -7.23 -9.94 -12.41
N THR A 22 -8.03 -9.52 -11.44
CA THR A 22 -9.38 -10.06 -11.22
C THR A 22 -10.42 -9.18 -11.90
N GLY A 23 -11.00 -9.69 -12.99
CA GLY A 23 -11.94 -8.94 -13.81
C GLY A 23 -13.21 -8.47 -13.08
N SER A 24 -13.69 -7.28 -13.48
CA SER A 24 -14.98 -6.67 -13.13
C SER A 24 -15.19 -6.30 -11.65
N ALA A 25 -14.75 -5.10 -11.29
CA ALA A 25 -14.97 -4.46 -9.99
C ALA A 25 -16.45 -4.51 -9.51
N ALA A 26 -16.65 -4.90 -8.26
CA ALA A 26 -17.86 -4.60 -7.50
C ALA A 26 -17.60 -3.35 -6.62
N PRO A 27 -18.57 -2.42 -6.46
CA PRO A 27 -18.30 -1.08 -5.92
C PRO A 27 -18.36 -1.01 -4.39
N GLU A 28 -17.62 -1.86 -3.68
CA GLU A 28 -17.55 -1.85 -2.20
C GLU A 28 -16.11 -2.11 -1.72
N ASN A 29 -15.66 -1.35 -0.71
CA ASN A 29 -14.27 -1.30 -0.25
C ASN A 29 -13.86 -2.60 0.50
N ARG A 30 -13.22 -3.55 -0.19
CA ARG A 30 -13.02 -4.95 0.26
C ARG A 30 -11.63 -5.29 0.83
N ILE A 31 -10.95 -4.34 1.46
CA ILE A 31 -9.80 -4.68 2.31
C ILE A 31 -10.31 -5.15 3.68
N PHE A 32 -10.29 -6.46 3.89
CA PHE A 32 -10.69 -7.10 5.15
C PHE A 32 -9.49 -7.21 6.10
N PHE A 33 -9.42 -6.26 7.04
CA PHE A 33 -8.54 -6.33 8.20
C PHE A 33 -9.04 -7.38 9.20
N ARG A 34 -8.71 -8.65 8.97
CA ARG A 34 -9.14 -9.76 9.84
C ARG A 34 -8.34 -9.80 11.15
N LEU A 35 -7.09 -9.34 11.11
CA LEU A 35 -6.16 -9.09 12.22
C LEU A 35 -5.25 -7.90 11.83
N PRO A 36 -4.56 -7.22 12.76
CA PRO A 36 -3.63 -6.14 12.39
C PRO A 36 -2.37 -6.64 11.64
N SER A 37 -2.12 -7.95 11.68
CA SER A 37 -1.11 -8.70 10.91
C SER A 37 -1.56 -9.18 9.52
N HIS A 38 -2.84 -9.03 9.17
CA HIS A 38 -3.46 -9.75 8.06
C HIS A 38 -4.37 -8.85 7.20
N VAL A 39 -4.00 -8.72 5.93
CA VAL A 39 -4.74 -7.98 4.90
C VAL A 39 -5.20 -8.94 3.82
N GLU A 40 -6.51 -9.24 3.81
CA GLU A 40 -7.16 -9.88 2.66
C GLU A 40 -7.81 -8.78 1.82
N ALA A 41 -7.26 -8.52 0.63
CA ALA A 41 -7.78 -7.52 -0.30
C ALA A 41 -8.42 -8.22 -1.49
N LYS A 42 -9.62 -7.76 -1.88
CA LYS A 42 -10.35 -8.32 -3.03
C LYS A 42 -10.72 -7.21 -3.98
N GLN A 43 -10.35 -7.35 -5.25
CA GLN A 43 -10.57 -6.35 -6.29
C GLN A 43 -9.99 -4.96 -5.93
N SER A 44 -8.87 -4.94 -5.18
CA SER A 44 -8.25 -3.70 -4.71
C SER A 44 -7.11 -3.23 -5.60
N THR A 45 -6.83 -1.93 -5.57
CA THR A 45 -5.72 -1.31 -6.31
C THR A 45 -4.42 -1.31 -5.49
N MET A 46 -3.27 -1.18 -6.18
CA MET A 46 -1.98 -0.96 -5.50
C MET A 46 -1.95 0.37 -4.70
N GLN A 47 -2.80 1.34 -5.08
CA GLN A 47 -2.97 2.58 -4.33
C GLN A 47 -3.63 2.35 -2.97
N GLU A 48 -4.70 1.55 -2.90
CA GLU A 48 -5.31 1.15 -1.61
C GLU A 48 -4.35 0.34 -0.73
N LEU A 49 -3.55 -0.55 -1.34
CA LEU A 49 -2.49 -1.27 -0.64
C LEU A 49 -1.47 -0.28 -0.04
N SER A 50 -1.03 0.72 -0.79
CA SER A 50 -0.09 1.74 -0.28
C SER A 50 -0.66 2.51 0.92
N GLY A 51 -1.92 2.94 0.87
CA GLY A 51 -2.59 3.60 1.99
C GLY A 51 -2.75 2.68 3.21
N THR A 52 -3.06 1.40 2.96
CA THR A 52 -3.15 0.35 3.98
C THR A 52 -1.82 0.12 4.71
N LEU A 53 -0.71 0.04 3.96
CA LEU A 53 0.62 -0.17 4.52
C LEU A 53 1.18 1.05 5.27
N ALA A 54 0.66 2.25 5.03
CA ALA A 54 1.12 3.46 5.71
C ALA A 54 0.89 3.43 7.24
N MET A 55 -0.19 2.80 7.70
CA MET A 55 -0.47 2.64 9.14
C MET A 55 0.53 1.73 9.88
N PRO A 56 0.69 0.43 9.52
CA PRO A 56 1.58 -0.48 10.23
C PRO A 56 3.06 -0.11 10.04
N THR A 57 3.45 0.46 8.90
CA THR A 57 4.81 0.95 8.69
C THR A 57 5.08 2.28 9.41
N ARG A 58 4.05 3.09 9.68
CA ARG A 58 4.13 4.49 10.13
C ARG A 58 4.90 5.44 9.19
N HIS A 59 5.01 5.07 7.92
CA HIS A 59 5.66 5.86 6.87
C HIS A 59 4.68 6.11 5.72
N LEU A 60 4.91 7.16 4.94
CA LEU A 60 4.19 7.31 3.68
C LEU A 60 4.66 6.22 2.71
N VAL A 61 3.70 5.50 2.11
CA VAL A 61 3.97 4.51 1.06
C VAL A 61 3.50 5.09 -0.27
N LEU A 62 4.41 5.18 -1.23
CA LEU A 62 4.14 5.68 -2.58
C LEU A 62 4.08 4.49 -3.54
N ASP A 63 2.94 4.29 -4.21
CA ASP A 63 2.86 3.37 -5.33
C ASP A 63 3.72 3.86 -6.51
N ARG A 64 4.63 2.98 -6.96
CA ARG A 64 5.35 3.08 -8.23
C ARG A 64 5.36 1.75 -8.98
N THR A 65 4.42 0.84 -8.68
CA THR A 65 4.22 -0.40 -9.45
C THR A 65 3.81 -0.09 -10.89
N GLY A 66 3.13 1.04 -11.12
CA GLY A 66 2.58 1.44 -12.42
C GLY A 66 1.29 0.71 -12.78
N LEU A 67 0.75 -0.10 -11.86
CA LEU A 67 -0.38 -0.98 -12.10
C LEU A 67 -1.71 -0.30 -11.76
N LYS A 68 -2.57 -0.24 -12.77
CA LYS A 68 -3.91 0.38 -12.68
C LYS A 68 -5.04 -0.64 -12.68
N GLY A 69 -4.71 -1.93 -12.66
CA GLY A 69 -5.66 -3.01 -12.50
C GLY A 69 -6.20 -3.12 -11.07
N VAL A 70 -7.12 -4.05 -10.89
CA VAL A 70 -7.60 -4.50 -9.58
C VAL A 70 -7.17 -5.95 -9.37
N TYR A 71 -6.75 -6.25 -8.14
CA TYR A 71 -6.10 -7.50 -7.79
C TYR A 71 -6.77 -8.07 -6.52
N ASP A 72 -7.01 -9.39 -6.51
CA ASP A 72 -7.25 -10.13 -5.28
C ASP A 72 -5.91 -10.62 -4.75
N PHE A 73 -5.60 -10.28 -3.50
CA PHE A 73 -4.38 -10.70 -2.84
C PHE A 73 -4.57 -10.86 -1.33
N THR A 74 -3.71 -11.66 -0.72
CA THR A 74 -3.64 -11.82 0.72
C THR A 74 -2.22 -11.57 1.15
N LEU A 75 -2.04 -10.72 2.16
CA LEU A 75 -0.75 -10.35 2.73
C LEU A 75 -0.80 -10.60 4.23
N ASP A 76 0.05 -11.50 4.71
CA ASP A 76 0.20 -11.84 6.12
C ASP A 76 1.62 -11.52 6.59
N TRP A 77 1.78 -10.83 7.72
CA TRP A 77 3.10 -10.48 8.26
C TRP A 77 3.14 -10.54 9.79
N PRO A 78 4.29 -10.88 10.40
CA PRO A 78 4.41 -10.91 11.86
C PRO A 78 4.30 -9.50 12.47
N GLU A 79 3.27 -9.28 13.29
CA GLU A 79 3.07 -8.03 14.04
C GLU A 79 4.13 -7.77 15.13
N ASN A 80 4.73 -8.82 15.69
CA ASN A 80 5.66 -8.74 16.82
C ASN A 80 7.10 -8.41 16.41
N SER A 81 7.32 -7.99 15.17
CA SER A 81 8.63 -7.62 14.65
C SER A 81 9.05 -6.23 15.11
N SER A 82 10.28 -6.10 15.61
CA SER A 82 10.92 -4.80 15.92
C SER A 82 10.89 -3.83 14.73
N ASP A 83 10.97 -4.38 13.51
CA ASP A 83 11.03 -3.66 12.24
C ASP A 83 9.85 -4.07 11.34
N ALA A 84 8.68 -3.46 11.58
CA ALA A 84 7.46 -3.71 10.80
C ALA A 84 7.68 -3.50 9.29
N VAL A 85 8.47 -2.49 8.90
CA VAL A 85 8.86 -2.23 7.50
C VAL A 85 9.58 -3.43 6.89
N ALA A 86 10.55 -4.02 7.61
CA ALA A 86 11.29 -5.17 7.12
C ALA A 86 10.37 -6.38 6.94
N SER A 87 9.54 -6.69 7.95
CA SER A 87 8.62 -7.82 7.88
C SER A 87 7.58 -7.70 6.77
N ILE A 88 7.01 -6.51 6.56
CA ILE A 88 6.10 -6.22 5.45
C ILE A 88 6.84 -6.33 4.11
N SER A 89 8.07 -5.82 3.99
CA SER A 89 8.86 -5.92 2.75
C SER A 89 9.17 -7.37 2.36
N THR A 90 9.47 -8.23 3.35
CA THR A 90 9.67 -9.68 3.13
C THR A 90 8.35 -10.35 2.73
N ALA A 91 7.26 -10.08 3.44
CA ALA A 91 5.94 -10.64 3.12
C ALA A 91 5.48 -10.26 1.69
N LEU A 92 5.66 -9.01 1.29
CA LEU A 92 5.39 -8.54 -0.08
C LEU A 92 6.22 -9.28 -1.13
N ALA A 93 7.52 -9.48 -0.87
CA ALA A 93 8.42 -10.14 -1.81
C ALA A 93 8.11 -11.64 -1.94
N GLU A 94 7.82 -12.33 -0.83
CA GLU A 94 7.57 -13.78 -0.82
C GLU A 94 6.15 -14.16 -1.26
N GLN A 95 5.12 -13.37 -0.89
CA GLN A 95 3.71 -13.72 -1.17
C GLN A 95 3.18 -13.10 -2.47
N LEU A 96 3.61 -11.87 -2.80
CA LEU A 96 3.02 -11.07 -3.88
C LEU A 96 4.01 -10.66 -4.97
N GLY A 97 5.28 -11.06 -4.88
CA GLY A 97 6.32 -10.64 -5.80
C GLY A 97 6.42 -9.11 -5.91
N LEU A 98 6.20 -8.41 -4.80
CA LEU A 98 6.25 -6.95 -4.66
C LEU A 98 7.48 -6.54 -3.85
N GLU A 99 8.15 -5.46 -4.24
CA GLU A 99 9.26 -4.92 -3.47
C GLU A 99 8.85 -3.63 -2.75
N LEU A 100 9.28 -3.48 -1.49
CA LEU A 100 9.10 -2.25 -0.72
C LEU A 100 10.47 -1.65 -0.41
N SER A 101 10.87 -0.66 -1.18
CA SER A 101 12.18 -0.01 -1.09
C SER A 101 12.08 1.30 -0.30
N SER A 102 12.88 1.47 0.77
CA SER A 102 12.92 2.72 1.52
C SER A 102 13.74 3.79 0.77
N LYS A 103 13.17 4.98 0.62
CA LYS A 103 13.80 6.10 -0.09
C LYS A 103 13.62 7.40 0.68
N THR A 104 14.74 8.00 1.09
CA THR A 104 14.79 9.33 1.71
C THR A 104 14.90 10.38 0.61
N GLU A 105 13.80 10.64 -0.09
CA GLU A 105 13.70 11.75 -1.05
C GLU A 105 13.32 13.04 -0.30
N PRO A 106 13.81 14.22 -0.72
CA PRO A 106 13.22 15.48 -0.30
C PRO A 106 11.83 15.59 -0.93
N VAL A 107 10.80 15.17 -0.21
CA VAL A 107 9.42 15.33 -0.66
C VAL A 107 9.12 16.82 -0.77
N GLU A 108 8.94 17.28 -2.00
CA GLU A 108 7.95 18.32 -2.25
C GLU A 108 6.64 17.82 -1.63
N PRO A 109 5.90 18.65 -0.88
CA PRO A 109 4.61 18.24 -0.36
C PRO A 109 3.73 17.91 -1.55
N LEU A 110 3.57 16.62 -1.85
CA LEU A 110 2.45 16.14 -2.61
C LEU A 110 1.23 16.56 -1.79
N VAL A 111 0.65 17.69 -2.16
CA VAL A 111 -0.70 18.02 -1.79
C VAL A 111 -1.49 16.86 -2.39
N ILE A 112 -1.79 15.88 -1.54
CA ILE A 112 -2.95 15.05 -1.70
C ILE A 112 -4.08 16.05 -1.59
N ASP A 113 -4.39 16.65 -2.74
CA ASP A 113 -5.64 17.34 -2.95
C ASP A 113 -6.70 16.36 -2.49
N HIS A 114 -7.64 16.89 -1.71
CA HIS A 114 -8.55 16.12 -0.91
C HIS A 114 -9.21 15.02 -1.77
N ALA A 115 -9.63 13.91 -1.15
CA ALA A 115 -10.61 13.04 -1.78
C ALA A 115 -12.00 13.72 -1.76
N GLU A 116 -12.11 14.88 -2.40
CA GLU A 116 -13.32 15.54 -2.91
C GLU A 116 -13.47 15.15 -4.40
N GLU A 117 -14.64 15.06 -5.06
CA GLU A 117 -16.05 15.42 -4.75
C GLU A 117 -16.99 14.29 -5.30
N LEU A 118 -18.32 14.18 -5.07
CA LEU A 118 -19.31 14.67 -4.08
C LEU A 118 -20.67 13.92 -4.33
N THR A 119 -21.68 14.14 -3.47
CA THR A 119 -23.14 13.96 -3.75
C THR A 119 -23.71 12.51 -3.79
N GLY A 120 -24.90 12.19 -3.27
CA GLY A 120 -25.98 12.90 -2.55
C GLY A 120 -26.86 11.85 -1.82
N ASP A 121 -27.80 12.14 -0.91
CA ASP A 121 -28.85 13.18 -0.82
C ASP A 121 -28.98 13.71 0.62
#